data_AF-A0A2J0PGZ4-F1
#
_entry.id   AF-A0A2J0PGZ4-F1
#
_cell.length_a   1.000
_cell.length_b   1.000
_cell.length_c   1.000
_cell.angle_alpha   90.00
_cell.angle_beta   90.00
_cell.angle_gamma   90.00
#
_symmetry.space_group_name_H-M   'P 1'
#
loop_
_entity.id
_entity.type
_entity.pdbx_description
1 polymer ?
#
loop_
_entity_poly.entity_id
_entity_poly.type
_entity_poly.pdbx_seq_one_letter_code
_entity_poly.pdbx_strand_id
1 'polypeptide(L)' 'MKHTTITIQELECLEHLRNVGHFVNTLMQEQDCTTLRRDPAQQSQLTSVIYLMTAQLDGVVERCNQRWLTGEANA' A
#
# COMPACT_ATOMS: atom_id res chain seq x y z
N MET A 1 -12.80 7.07 24.47
CA MET A 1 -12.61 6.63 23.07
C MET A 1 -11.45 5.65 23.08
N LYS A 2 -11.56 4.48 22.44
CA LYS A 2 -10.42 3.55 22.32
C LYS A 2 -9.50 4.12 21.23
N HIS A 3 -8.30 4.55 21.59
CA HIS A 3 -7.31 5.00 20.61
C HIS A 3 -6.68 3.78 19.95
N THR A 4 -6.53 3.80 18.63
CA THR A 4 -5.74 2.78 17.92
C THR A 4 -4.37 3.37 17.66
N THR A 5 -3.33 2.74 18.19
CA THR A 5 -1.94 3.20 18.01
C THR A 5 -1.32 2.46 16.83
N ILE A 6 -0.81 3.25 15.86
CA ILE A 6 0.03 2.76 14.77
C ILE A 6 1.45 2.66 15.32
N THR A 7 2.08 1.49 15.16
CA THR A 7 3.47 1.28 15.55
C THR A 7 4.42 1.94 14.55
N ILE A 8 5.68 2.18 14.95
CA ILE A 8 6.70 2.75 14.05
C ILE A 8 6.87 1.87 12.80
N GLN A 9 6.92 0.56 12.97
CA GLN A 9 7.08 -0.38 11.85
C GLN A 9 5.91 -0.30 10.85
N GLU A 10 4.69 -0.08 11.34
CA GLU A 10 3.53 0.09 10.46
C GLU A 10 3.52 1.45 9.80
N LEU A 11 4.00 2.49 10.48
CA LEU A 11 4.17 3.80 9.87
C LEU A 11 5.19 3.71 8.72
N GLU A 12 6.34 3.09 8.94
CA GLU A 12 7.36 2.86 7.91
C GLU A 12 6.79 2.04 6.73
N CYS A 13 6.00 1.01 7.02
CA CYS A 13 5.31 0.23 6.00
C CYS A 13 4.32 1.09 5.20
N LEU A 14 3.49 1.90 5.87
CA LEU A 14 2.54 2.80 5.21
C LEU A 14 3.23 3.87 4.38
N GLU A 15 4.38 4.39 4.82
CA GLU A 15 5.20 5.31 4.03
C GLU A 15 5.75 4.64 2.77
N HIS A 16 6.22 3.40 2.88
CA HIS A 16 6.64 2.61 1.73
C HIS A 16 5.48 2.41 0.75
N LEU A 17 4.30 2.03 1.23
CA LEU A 17 3.10 1.85 0.40
C LEU A 17 2.67 3.15 -0.27
N ARG A 18 2.73 4.29 0.43
CA ARG A 18 2.49 5.61 -0.16
C ARG A 18 3.46 5.87 -1.32
N ASN A 19 4.75 5.60 -1.13
CA ASN A 19 5.76 5.80 -2.15
C ASN A 19 5.55 4.87 -3.36
N VAL A 20 5.16 3.62 -3.14
CA VAL A 20 4.78 2.68 -4.22
C VAL A 20 3.54 3.19 -4.97
N GLY A 21 2.54 3.73 -4.29
CA GLY A 21 1.38 4.35 -4.91
C GLY A 21 1.74 5.53 -5.81
N HIS A 22 2.64 6.40 -5.36
CA HIS A 22 3.18 7.48 -6.20
C HIS A 22 3.90 6.94 -7.44
N PHE A 23 4.74 5.93 -7.27
CA PHE A 23 5.45 5.28 -8.39
C PHE A 23 4.49 4.69 -9.42
N VAL A 24 3.47 3.94 -8.98
CA VAL A 24 2.41 3.39 -9.85
C VAL A 24 1.72 4.50 -10.61
N ASN A 25 1.32 5.58 -9.93
CA ASN A 25 0.64 6.71 -10.56
C ASN A 25 1.51 7.40 -11.63
N THR A 26 2.79 7.64 -11.34
CA THR A 26 3.74 8.20 -12.33
C THR A 26 3.85 7.28 -13.55
N LEU A 27 4.03 5.98 -13.34
CA LEU A 27 4.12 5.01 -14.44
C LEU A 27 2.84 4.95 -15.29
N MET A 28 1.68 5.12 -14.68
CA MET A 28 0.41 5.18 -15.42
C MET A 28 0.33 6.46 -16.26
N GLN A 29 0.67 7.62 -15.69
CA GLN A 29 0.62 8.90 -16.39
C GLN A 29 1.61 8.99 -17.55
N GLU A 30 2.85 8.52 -17.35
CA GLU A 30 3.87 8.51 -18.42
C GLU A 30 3.47 7.61 -19.59
N GLN A 31 2.89 6.43 -19.32
CA GLN A 31 2.41 5.51 -20.37
C GLN A 31 1.25 6.09 -21.17
N ASP A 32 0.28 6.71 -20.49
CA ASP A 32 -0.91 7.30 -21.13
C ASP A 32 -0.54 8.50 -22.03
N CYS A 33 0.53 9.22 -21.71
CA CYS A 33 0.99 10.38 -22.50
C CYS A 33 1.91 10.00 -23.69
N THR A 34 2.55 8.82 -23.67
CA THR A 34 3.62 8.48 -24.62
C THR A 34 3.31 7.31 -25.55
N THR A 35 2.34 6.45 -25.21
CA THR A 35 2.08 5.23 -25.98
C THR A 35 0.58 5.04 -26.27
N LEU A 36 0.23 4.89 -27.55
CA LEU A 36 -1.13 4.56 -28.02
C LEU A 36 -1.56 3.12 -27.64
N ARG A 37 -0.60 2.29 -27.18
CA ARG A 37 -0.82 0.91 -26.73
C ARG A 37 0.16 0.54 -25.61
N ARG A 38 -0.38 0.05 -24.50
CA ARG A 38 0.37 -0.38 -23.31
C ARG A 38 1.25 -1.59 -23.62
N ASP A 39 2.52 -1.56 -23.19
CA ASP A 39 3.36 -2.75 -23.23
C ASP A 39 2.78 -3.82 -22.28
N PRO A 40 2.47 -5.05 -22.77
CA PRO A 40 1.82 -6.08 -21.97
C PRO A 40 2.67 -6.55 -20.76
N ALA A 41 4.00 -6.53 -20.88
CA ALA A 41 4.88 -6.92 -19.79
C ALA A 41 4.88 -5.85 -18.70
N GLN A 42 4.95 -4.57 -19.08
CA GLN A 42 4.85 -3.43 -18.16
C GLN A 42 3.48 -3.39 -17.46
N GLN A 43 2.39 -3.70 -18.17
CA GLN A 43 1.05 -3.81 -17.57
C GLN A 43 0.98 -4.94 -16.52
N SER A 44 1.57 -6.10 -16.84
CA SER A 44 1.61 -7.25 -15.93
C SER A 44 2.44 -6.93 -14.68
N GLN A 45 3.58 -6.25 -14.86
CA GLN A 45 4.42 -5.78 -13.75
C GLN A 45 3.68 -4.77 -12.86
N LEU A 46 3.00 -3.77 -13.46
CA LEU A 46 2.22 -2.79 -12.72
C LEU A 46 1.11 -3.47 -11.90
N THR A 47 0.42 -4.44 -12.49
CA THR A 47 -0.62 -5.23 -11.82
C THR A 47 -0.04 -5.98 -10.63
N SER A 48 1.14 -6.60 -10.79
CA SER A 48 1.85 -7.30 -9.72
C SER A 48 2.24 -6.35 -8.57
N VAL A 49 2.77 -5.15 -8.89
CA VAL A 49 3.13 -4.14 -7.89
C VAL A 49 1.89 -3.68 -7.10
N ILE A 50 0.78 -3.40 -7.79
CA ILE A 50 -0.49 -3.02 -7.15
C ILE A 50 -0.97 -4.14 -6.23
N TYR A 51 -0.96 -5.39 -6.70
CA TYR A 51 -1.35 -6.55 -5.88
C TYR A 51 -0.51 -6.66 -4.60
N LEU A 52 0.82 -6.55 -4.71
CA LEU A 52 1.72 -6.61 -3.56
C LEU A 52 1.53 -5.42 -2.60
N MET A 53 1.25 -4.23 -3.12
CA MET A 53 0.92 -3.05 -2.32
C MET A 53 -0.38 -3.29 -1.53
N THR A 54 -1.42 -3.84 -2.17
CA THR A 54 -2.68 -4.17 -1.50
C THR A 54 -2.50 -5.22 -0.41
N ALA A 55 -1.79 -6.33 -0.70
CA ALA A 55 -1.55 -7.38 0.29
C ALA A 55 -0.78 -6.87 1.53
N GLN A 56 0.18 -5.97 1.34
CA GLN A 56 0.89 -5.35 2.45
C GLN A 56 0.01 -4.38 3.26
N LEU A 57 -0.84 -3.61 2.59
CA LEU A 57 -1.81 -2.73 3.26
C LEU A 57 -2.79 -3.54 4.11
N ASP A 58 -3.33 -4.63 3.57
CA ASP A 58 -4.25 -5.53 4.29
C ASP A 58 -3.60 -6.07 5.57
N GLY A 59 -2.32 -6.45 5.51
CA GLY A 59 -1.57 -6.89 6.70
C GLY A 59 -1.42 -5.80 7.76
N VAL A 60 -1.24 -4.52 7.38
CA VAL A 60 -1.22 -3.40 8.34
C VAL A 60 -2.59 -3.21 8.97
N VAL A 61 -3.66 -3.25 8.16
CA VAL A 61 -5.05 -3.12 8.63
C VAL A 61 -5.41 -4.24 9.60
N GLU A 62 -5.04 -5.48 9.29
CA GLU A 62 -5.30 -6.63 10.15
C GLU A 62 -4.63 -6.49 11.51
N ARG A 63 -3.33 -6.12 11.55
CA ARG A 63 -2.62 -5.90 12.82
C ARG A 63 -3.21 -4.75 13.63
N CYS A 64 -3.57 -3.64 12.98
CA CYS A 64 -4.24 -2.53 13.65
C CYS A 64 -5.58 -2.98 14.26
N ASN A 65 -6.36 -3.76 13.53
CA ASN A 65 -7.65 -4.27 13.99
C ASN A 65 -7.48 -5.31 15.12
N GLN A 66 -6.49 -6.19 15.02
CA GLN A 66 -6.15 -7.14 16.08
C GLN A 66 -5.80 -6.41 17.38
N ARG A 67 -4.90 -5.40 17.34
CA ARG A 67 -4.56 -4.61 18.53
C ARG A 67 -5.76 -3.84 19.10
N TRP A 68 -6.66 -3.38 18.23
CA TRP A 68 -7.91 -2.75 18.66
C TRP A 68 -8.84 -3.75 19.38
N LEU A 69 -8.94 -4.99 18.87
CA LEU A 69 -9.73 -6.07 19.48
C LEU A 69 -9.13 -6.56 20.80
N THR A 70 -7.80 -6.72 20.88
CA THR A 70 -7.08 -7.21 22.08
C THR A 70 -6.98 -6.17 23.18
N GLY A 71 -7.19 -4.88 22.87
CA GLY A 71 -7.18 -3.80 23.87
C GLY A 71 -5.78 -3.37 24.32
N GLU A 72 -4.72 -3.81 23.62
CA GLU A 72 -3.32 -3.46 23.91
C GLU A 72 -2.99 -1.97 23.68
N ALA A 73 -3.96 -1.16 23.23
CA ALA A 73 -3.76 0.27 23.00
C ALA A 73 -3.88 1.16 24.26
N ASN A 74 -4.03 0.56 25.45
CA ASN A 74 -4.20 1.28 26.73
C ASN A 74 -3.17 0.89 27.82
N ALA A 75 -2.07 0.22 27.47
CA ALA A 75 -0.99 -0.12 28.42
C ALA A 75 0.17 0.87 28.32
#